data_AF-A0A5M4D5T7-F1
#
_entry.id   AF-A0A5M4D5T7-F1
#
_cell.length_a   1.000
_cell.length_b   1.000
_cell.length_c   1.000
_cell.angle_alpha   90.00
_cell.angle_beta   90.00
_cell.angle_gamma   90.00
#
_symmetry.space_group_name_H-M   'P 1'
#
loop_
_entity.id
_entity.type
_entity.pdbx_description
1 polymer ?
#
loop_
_entity_poly.entity_id
_entity_poly.type
_entity_poly.pdbx_seq_one_letter_code
_entity_poly.pdbx_strand_id
1 'polypeptide(L)'
;MAGVRGVLSGLPIVAVALVWAAAALAKVLTTADAQSWASEFPDWLIGVVVLVEASVAAVILAGRVRVGLSAGMLLLLAFVAALLLNPPSPGQPCGCGGAVPIATSHADIAAHIFALGGLHLLAGICARADAAPSCKHPRFHDEF
;
A
#
# COMPACT_ATOMS: atom_id res chain seq x y z
N MET A 1 -1.36 4.12 29.93
CA MET A 1 -1.88 4.66 28.66
C MET A 1 -0.95 4.47 27.44
N ALA A 2 0.24 3.85 27.60
CA ALA A 2 1.16 3.57 26.48
C ALA A 2 0.65 2.49 25.50
N GLY A 3 -0.16 1.54 25.97
CA GLY A 3 -0.67 0.43 25.13
C GLY A 3 -1.68 0.86 24.06
N VAL A 4 -2.59 1.78 24.36
CA VAL A 4 -3.62 2.22 23.39
C VAL A 4 -3.01 3.09 22.29
N ARG A 5 -2.06 3.96 22.62
CA ARG A 5 -1.36 4.80 21.63
C ARG A 5 -0.53 3.97 20.65
N GLY A 6 0.19 2.95 21.13
CA GLY A 6 0.98 2.05 20.27
C GLY A 6 0.12 1.17 19.35
N VAL A 7 -1.06 0.75 19.81
CA VAL A 7 -2.01 -0.02 18.99
C VAL A 7 -2.63 0.85 17.88
N LEU A 8 -2.96 2.11 18.21
CA LEU A 8 -3.52 3.05 17.24
C LEU A 8 -2.49 3.54 16.20
N SER A 9 -1.20 3.66 16.55
CA SER A 9 -0.15 4.01 15.57
C SER A 9 0.20 2.84 14.62
N GLY A 10 0.08 1.60 15.07
CA GLY A 10 0.33 0.41 14.24
C GLY A 10 -0.79 0.09 13.25
N LEU A 11 -2.03 0.46 13.56
CA LEU A 11 -3.23 0.20 12.75
C LEU A 11 -3.11 0.61 11.27
N PRO A 12 -2.71 1.85 10.92
CA PRO A 12 -2.55 2.24 9.52
C PRO A 12 -1.41 1.50 8.82
N ILE A 13 -0.34 1.14 9.54
CA ILE A 13 0.79 0.38 8.98
C ILE A 13 0.34 -1.04 8.61
N VAL A 14 -0.39 -1.70 9.51
CA VAL A 14 -0.97 -3.03 9.27
C VAL A 14 -2.00 -2.97 8.14
N ALA A 15 -2.83 -1.93 8.09
CA ALA A 15 -3.78 -1.75 7.00
C ALA A 15 -3.09 -1.66 5.63
N VAL A 16 -1.99 -0.90 5.50
CA VAL A 16 -1.22 -0.85 4.25
C VAL A 16 -0.66 -2.22 3.88
N ALA A 17 -0.09 -2.96 4.84
CA ALA A 17 0.44 -4.30 4.58
C ALA A 17 -0.66 -5.26 4.08
N LEU A 18 -1.84 -5.22 4.69
CA LEU A 18 -2.98 -6.05 4.31
C LEU A 18 -3.50 -5.68 2.92
N VAL A 19 -3.53 -4.39 2.57
CA VAL A 19 -3.93 -3.93 1.23
C VAL A 19 -2.99 -4.52 0.16
N TRP A 20 -1.68 -4.46 0.37
CA TRP A 20 -0.71 -5.04 -0.57
C TRP A 20 -0.83 -6.56 -0.68
N ALA A 21 -1.02 -7.26 0.44
CA ALA A 21 -1.23 -8.70 0.44
C ALA A 21 -2.53 -9.10 -0.29
N ALA A 22 -3.62 -8.35 -0.06
CA ALA A 22 -4.90 -8.59 -0.72
C ALA A 22 -4.82 -8.31 -2.23
N ALA A 23 -4.12 -7.25 -2.65
CA ALA A 23 -3.91 -6.92 -4.05
C ALA A 23 -3.13 -8.02 -4.78
N ALA A 24 -2.05 -8.52 -4.16
CA ALA A 24 -1.25 -9.62 -4.71
C ALA A 24 -2.08 -10.90 -4.84
N LEU A 25 -2.82 -11.26 -3.78
CA LEU A 25 -3.68 -12.44 -3.79
C LEU A 25 -4.78 -12.33 -4.85
N ALA A 26 -5.45 -11.18 -4.93
CA ALA A 26 -6.51 -10.96 -5.89
C ALA A 26 -5.99 -11.12 -7.33
N LYS A 27 -4.82 -10.56 -7.67
CA LYS A 27 -4.21 -10.76 -8.99
C LYS A 27 -3.92 -12.22 -9.29
N VAL A 28 -3.40 -13.00 -8.33
CA VAL A 28 -3.19 -14.46 -8.49
C VAL A 28 -4.50 -15.19 -8.76
N LEU A 29 -5.60 -14.76 -8.12
CA LEU A 29 -6.92 -15.38 -8.28
C LEU A 29 -7.67 -14.92 -9.54
N THR A 30 -7.36 -13.72 -10.06
CA THR A 30 -8.12 -13.08 -11.15
C THR A 30 -7.38 -13.01 -12.49
N THR A 31 -6.19 -13.61 -12.64
CA THR A 31 -5.49 -13.74 -13.94
C THR A 31 -6.30 -14.52 -15.00
N ALA A 32 -7.53 -14.94 -14.70
CA ALA A 32 -8.44 -15.64 -15.61
C ALA A 32 -9.43 -14.71 -16.37
N ASP A 33 -9.53 -13.42 -16.05
CA ASP A 33 -10.54 -12.55 -16.66
C ASP A 33 -10.01 -11.77 -17.88
N ALA A 34 -10.22 -12.35 -19.07
CA ALA A 34 -9.69 -11.89 -20.36
C ALA A 34 -10.14 -10.46 -20.77
N GLN A 35 -11.13 -9.88 -20.09
CA GLN A 35 -11.71 -8.57 -20.41
C GLN A 35 -11.19 -7.41 -19.55
N SER A 36 -10.18 -7.62 -18.70
CA SER A 36 -9.61 -6.57 -17.87
C SER A 36 -8.52 -5.76 -18.58
N TRP A 37 -8.32 -4.50 -18.19
CA TRP A 37 -7.19 -3.67 -18.65
C TRP A 37 -5.83 -4.34 -18.39
N ALA A 38 -5.75 -5.16 -17.33
CA ALA A 38 -4.56 -5.94 -17.03
C ALA A 38 -4.22 -6.96 -18.14
N SER A 39 -5.18 -7.41 -18.96
CA SER A 39 -4.93 -8.34 -20.06
C SER A 39 -4.21 -7.71 -21.26
N GLU A 40 -4.09 -6.38 -21.30
CA GLU A 40 -3.28 -5.68 -22.30
C GLU A 40 -1.78 -5.77 -22.01
N PHE A 41 -1.40 -6.25 -20.84
CA PHE A 41 -0.02 -6.41 -20.41
C PHE A 41 0.40 -7.88 -20.48
N PRO A 42 1.69 -8.17 -20.72
CA PRO A 42 2.17 -9.54 -20.78
C PRO A 42 2.13 -10.20 -19.39
N ASP A 43 1.76 -11.48 -19.33
CA ASP A 43 1.58 -12.24 -18.08
C ASP A 43 2.78 -12.18 -17.13
N TRP A 44 4.01 -12.18 -17.68
CA TRP A 44 5.21 -12.10 -16.87
C TRP A 44 5.31 -10.77 -16.10
N LEU A 45 4.81 -9.67 -16.67
CA LEU A 45 4.79 -8.37 -16.01
C LEU A 45 3.81 -8.39 -14.84
N ILE A 46 2.63 -8.99 -15.04
CA ILE A 46 1.64 -9.20 -13.97
C ILE A 46 2.25 -10.06 -12.85
N GLY A 47 2.96 -11.13 -13.19
CA GLY A 47 3.68 -11.96 -12.23
C GLY A 47 4.73 -11.19 -11.42
N VAL A 48 5.51 -10.31 -12.08
CA VAL A 48 6.45 -9.42 -11.39
C VAL A 48 5.73 -8.48 -10.44
N VAL A 49 4.62 -7.86 -10.86
CA VAL A 49 3.83 -6.96 -10.00
C VAL A 49 3.32 -7.69 -8.76
N VAL A 50 2.74 -8.90 -8.91
CA VAL A 50 2.31 -9.74 -7.79
C VAL A 50 3.44 -9.98 -6.79
N LEU A 51 4.63 -10.34 -7.28
CA LEU A 51 5.79 -10.58 -6.43
C LEU A 51 6.24 -9.32 -5.69
N VAL A 52 6.22 -8.16 -6.35
CA VAL A 52 6.58 -6.88 -5.72
C VAL A 52 5.56 -6.49 -4.66
N GLU A 53 4.26 -6.60 -4.94
CA GLU A 53 3.19 -6.32 -3.97
C GLU A 53 3.30 -7.21 -2.72
N ALA A 54 3.49 -8.52 -2.91
CA ALA A 54 3.71 -9.46 -1.82
C ALA A 54 4.99 -9.14 -1.03
N SER A 55 6.06 -8.75 -1.72
CA SER A 55 7.33 -8.36 -1.10
C SER A 55 7.19 -7.09 -0.27
N VAL A 56 6.46 -6.09 -0.75
CA VAL A 56 6.15 -4.86 -0.01
C VAL A 56 5.41 -5.21 1.29
N ALA A 57 4.36 -6.03 1.21
CA ALA A 57 3.63 -6.50 2.39
C ALA A 57 4.56 -7.22 3.38
N ALA A 58 5.37 -8.16 2.91
CA ALA A 58 6.30 -8.92 3.74
C ALA A 58 7.34 -8.01 4.43
N VAL A 59 7.88 -7.01 3.73
CA VAL A 59 8.85 -6.05 4.29
C VAL A 59 8.21 -5.19 5.38
N ILE A 60 6.95 -4.74 5.21
CA ILE A 60 6.22 -4.00 6.24
C ILE A 60 5.97 -4.89 7.46
N LEU A 61 5.49 -6.12 7.25
CA LEU A 61 5.21 -7.09 8.33
C LEU A 61 6.47 -7.54 9.08
N ALA A 62 7.62 -7.58 8.40
CA ALA A 62 8.92 -7.83 9.01
C ALA A 62 9.46 -6.63 9.82
N GLY A 63 8.68 -5.56 9.98
CA GLY A 63 9.04 -4.39 10.77
C GLY A 63 9.93 -3.37 10.04
N ARG A 64 10.28 -3.61 8.76
CA ARG A 64 11.02 -2.65 7.92
C ARG A 64 10.07 -1.61 7.30
N VAL A 65 9.24 -1.00 8.16
CA VAL A 65 8.08 -0.20 7.79
C VAL A 65 8.44 0.92 6.80
N ARG A 66 9.51 1.70 7.06
CA ARG A 66 9.89 2.80 6.17
C ARG A 66 10.23 2.33 4.75
N VAL A 67 11.02 1.26 4.65
CA VAL A 67 11.41 0.69 3.35
C VAL A 67 10.18 0.16 2.61
N GLY A 68 9.32 -0.59 3.31
CA GLY A 68 8.10 -1.14 2.74
C GLY A 68 7.12 -0.06 2.28
N LEU A 69 6.87 0.97 3.10
CA LEU A 69 6.00 2.09 2.75
C LEU A 69 6.55 2.90 1.55
N SER A 70 7.87 3.13 1.50
CA SER A 70 8.50 3.81 0.36
C SER A 70 8.39 2.99 -0.92
N ALA A 71 8.63 1.67 -0.85
CA ALA A 71 8.48 0.77 -1.99
C ALA A 71 7.03 0.71 -2.48
N GLY A 72 6.06 0.62 -1.57
CA GLY A 72 4.63 0.68 -1.89
C GLY A 72 4.23 1.99 -2.56
N MET A 73 4.72 3.13 -2.07
CA MET A 73 4.47 4.43 -2.69
C MET A 73 5.05 4.52 -4.11
N LEU A 74 6.26 4.02 -4.33
CA LEU A 74 6.87 3.97 -5.67
C LEU A 74 6.07 3.09 -6.62
N LEU A 75 5.56 1.95 -6.13
CA LEU A 75 4.71 1.07 -6.92
C LEU A 75 3.38 1.75 -7.28
N LEU A 76 2.76 2.48 -6.34
CA LEU A 76 1.56 3.26 -6.60
C LEU A 76 1.82 4.36 -7.65
N LEU A 77 2.96 5.05 -7.58
CA LEU A 77 3.34 6.04 -8.60
C LEU A 77 3.57 5.41 -9.97
N ALA A 78 4.20 4.23 -10.03
CA ALA A 78 4.38 3.49 -11.27
C ALA A 78 3.03 3.07 -11.87
N PHE A 79 2.08 2.65 -11.03
CA PHE A 79 0.72 2.34 -11.45
C PHE A 79 -0.01 3.57 -12.01
N VAL A 80 0.09 4.73 -11.35
CA VAL A 80 -0.46 6.00 -11.86
C VAL A 80 0.14 6.35 -13.22
N ALA A 81 1.46 6.22 -13.37
CA ALA A 81 2.12 6.46 -14.65
C ALA A 81 1.61 5.52 -15.75
N ALA A 82 1.41 4.24 -15.45
CA ALA A 82 0.85 3.27 -16.39
C ALA A 82 -0.58 3.66 -16.83
N LEU A 83 -1.43 4.13 -15.91
CA LEU A 83 -2.78 4.62 -16.24
C LEU A 83 -2.76 5.87 -17.13
N LEU A 84 -1.79 6.77 -16.96
CA LEU A 84 -1.68 7.97 -17.79
C LEU A 84 -1.16 7.65 -19.19
N LEU A 85 -0.28 6.65 -19.31
CA LEU A 85 0.30 6.24 -20.58
C LEU A 85 -0.63 5.33 -21.39
N ASN A 86 -1.39 4.47 -20.72
CA ASN A 86 -2.34 3.56 -21.34
C ASN A 86 -3.66 3.54 -20.53
N PRO A 87 -4.55 4.52 -20.68
CA PRO A 87 -5.78 4.57 -19.89
C PRO A 87 -6.74 3.43 -20.26
N PRO A 88 -7.46 2.83 -19.29
CA PRO A 88 -8.48 1.83 -19.58
C PRO A 88 -9.64 2.44 -20.37
N SER A 89 -10.26 1.62 -21.23
CA SER A 89 -11.47 2.01 -21.93
C SER A 89 -12.63 2.26 -20.95
N PRO A 90 -13.58 3.15 -21.25
CA PRO A 90 -14.74 3.38 -20.38
C PRO A 90 -15.48 2.07 -20.08
N GLY A 91 -15.72 1.77 -18.80
CA GLY A 91 -16.36 0.54 -18.35
C GLY A 91 -15.46 -0.71 -18.31
N GLN A 92 -14.19 -0.61 -18.72
CA GLN A 92 -13.23 -1.72 -18.63
C GLN A 92 -12.68 -1.84 -17.20
N PRO A 93 -12.74 -3.02 -16.57
CA PRO A 93 -12.19 -3.21 -15.23
C PRO A 93 -10.65 -3.10 -15.23
N CYS A 94 -10.07 -2.42 -14.24
CA CYS A 94 -8.60 -2.26 -14.18
C CYS A 94 -7.84 -3.57 -13.88
N GLY A 95 -8.52 -4.61 -13.38
CA GLY A 95 -7.91 -5.91 -13.05
C GLY A 95 -6.97 -5.89 -11.83
N CYS A 96 -6.86 -4.76 -11.12
CA CYS A 96 -5.85 -4.53 -10.07
C CYS A 96 -6.09 -5.29 -8.76
N GLY A 97 -7.12 -6.14 -8.71
CA GLY A 97 -7.39 -7.00 -7.57
C GLY A 97 -7.84 -6.23 -6.33
N GLY A 98 -9.13 -5.94 -6.24
CA GLY A 98 -9.72 -5.37 -5.04
C GLY A 98 -11.24 -5.41 -5.13
N ALA A 99 -11.89 -5.73 -4.01
CA ALA A 99 -13.34 -5.82 -3.83
C ALA A 99 -14.10 -4.48 -3.97
N VAL A 100 -13.67 -3.63 -4.90
CA VAL A 100 -14.34 -2.40 -5.29
C VAL A 100 -15.09 -2.74 -6.58
N PRO A 101 -16.40 -2.42 -6.69
CA PRO A 101 -17.13 -2.64 -7.93
C PRO A 101 -16.32 -2.03 -9.07
N ILE A 102 -16.19 -2.80 -10.16
CA ILE A 102 -15.59 -2.43 -11.45
C ILE A 102 -15.58 -0.91 -11.57
N ALA A 103 -14.42 -0.29 -11.39
CA ALA A 103 -14.31 1.16 -11.53
C ALA A 103 -14.69 1.49 -12.97
N THR A 104 -15.95 1.90 -13.17
CA THR A 104 -16.54 2.13 -14.50
C THR A 104 -16.25 3.55 -14.98
N SER A 105 -15.72 4.41 -14.11
CA SER A 105 -15.39 5.80 -14.39
C SER A 105 -13.97 6.17 -13.94
N HIS A 106 -13.37 7.14 -14.63
CA HIS A 106 -12.08 7.74 -14.25
C HIS A 106 -12.10 8.34 -12.82
N ALA A 107 -13.27 8.78 -12.35
CA ALA A 107 -13.42 9.33 -11.00
C ALA A 107 -13.24 8.26 -9.92
N ASP A 108 -13.71 7.03 -10.15
CA ASP A 108 -13.56 5.91 -9.21
C ASP A 108 -12.09 5.47 -9.11
N ILE A 109 -11.40 5.41 -10.24
CA ILE A 109 -9.96 5.12 -10.31
C ILE A 109 -9.17 6.18 -9.55
N ALA A 110 -9.46 7.47 -9.79
CA ALA A 110 -8.81 8.57 -9.10
C ALA A 110 -9.07 8.53 -7.58
N ALA A 111 -10.33 8.34 -7.16
CA ALA A 111 -10.71 8.24 -5.76
C ALA A 111 -9.98 7.10 -5.05
N HIS A 112 -9.82 5.95 -5.72
CA HIS A 112 -9.09 4.81 -5.17
C HIS A 112 -7.59 5.12 -4.99
N ILE A 113 -6.95 5.73 -5.98
CA ILE A 113 -5.54 6.15 -5.90
C ILE A 113 -5.33 7.16 -4.79
N PHE A 114 -6.23 8.16 -4.65
CA PHE A 114 -6.19 9.13 -3.57
C PHE A 114 -6.34 8.48 -2.20
N ALA A 115 -7.26 7.53 -2.05
CA ALA A 115 -7.46 6.80 -0.80
C ALA A 115 -6.21 5.98 -0.43
N LEU A 116 -5.61 5.26 -1.38
CA LEU A 116 -4.38 4.50 -1.17
C LEU A 116 -3.18 5.39 -0.84
N GLY A 117 -3.04 6.52 -1.53
CA GLY A 117 -2.01 7.52 -1.26
C GLY A 117 -2.16 8.15 0.13
N GLY A 118 -3.40 8.47 0.52
CA GLY A 118 -3.72 8.98 1.86
C GLY A 118 -3.38 7.99 2.97
N LEU A 119 -3.67 6.69 2.75
CA LEU A 119 -3.33 5.64 3.69
C LEU A 119 -1.80 5.47 3.85
N HIS A 120 -1.04 5.55 2.76
CA HIS A 120 0.43 5.53 2.80
C HIS A 120 1.01 6.74 3.55
N LEU A 121 0.44 7.94 3.32
CA LEU A 121 0.86 9.15 4.02
C LEU A 121 0.59 9.03 5.52
N LEU A 122 -0.59 8.57 5.92
CA LEU A 122 -0.96 8.35 7.31
C LEU A 122 -0.04 7.33 7.98
N ALA A 123 0.21 6.18 7.33
CA ALA A 123 1.14 5.17 7.83
C ALA A 123 2.56 5.72 7.98
N GLY A 124 3.01 6.58 7.05
CA GLY A 124 4.31 7.25 7.12
C GLY A 124 4.42 8.22 8.31
N ILE A 125 3.36 8.97 8.61
CA ILE A 125 3.29 9.87 9.76
C ILE A 125 3.35 9.06 11.06
N CYS A 126 2.57 7.98 11.18
CA CYS A 126 2.59 7.09 12.35
C CYS A 126 3.95 6.43 12.56
N ALA A 127 4.59 5.94 11.49
CA ALA A 127 5.93 5.34 11.55
C ALA A 127 7.04 6.34 11.94
N ARG A 128 6.82 7.65 11.79
CA ARG A 128 7.72 8.70 12.30
C ARG A 128 7.47 8.99 13.78
N ALA A 129 6.21 8.97 14.22
CA ALA A 129 5.85 9.21 15.62
C ALA A 129 6.44 8.17 16.58
N ASP A 130 6.50 6.90 16.17
CA ASP A 130 7.11 5.81 16.97
C ASP A 130 8.66 5.89 17.02
N ALA A 131 9.28 6.65 16.12
CA ALA A 131 10.73 6.86 16.09
C ALA A 131 11.18 8.12 16.84
N ALA A 132 10.25 8.91 17.39
CA ALA A 132 10.61 10.04 18.22
C ALA A 132 11.32 9.51 19.49
N PRO A 133 12.57 9.92 19.76
CA PRO A 133 13.27 9.46 20.94
C PRO A 133 12.43 9.82 22.17
N SER A 134 12.16 8.82 23.00
CA SER A 134 11.78 9.06 24.39
C SER A 134 12.85 9.97 24.97
N CYS A 135 12.55 11.26 25.13
CA CYS A 135 13.29 12.14 26.02
C CYS A 135 13.09 11.58 27.44
N LYS A 136 13.79 10.50 27.76
CA LYS A 136 14.14 10.18 29.13
C LYS A 136 15.02 11.34 29.55
N HIS A 137 14.44 12.30 30.26
CA HIS A 137 15.24 13.18 31.11
C HIS A 137 16.22 12.28 31.87
N PRO A 138 17.54 12.48 31.76
CA PRO A 138 18.43 11.90 32.75
C PRO A 138 17.94 12.46 34.09
N ARG A 139 17.39 11.58 34.94
CA ARG A 139 17.26 11.92 36.35
C ARG A 139 18.70 12.06 36.83
N PHE A 140 19.16 13.29 36.94
CA PHE A 140 20.23 13.62 37.86
C PHE A 140 19.67 13.26 39.23
N HIS A 141 20.00 12.06 39.69
CA HIS A 141 19.92 11.76 41.11
C HIS A 141 21.05 12.54 41.75
N ASP A 142 20.66 13.52 42.55
CA ASP A 142 21.51 14.16 43.55
C ASP A 142 22.06 13.06 44.47
N GLU A 143 23.29 12.61 44.24
CA GLU A 143 24.10 12.00 45.29
C GLU A 143 25.55 12.49 45.15
N PHE A 144 25.99 13.12 46.24
CA PHE A 144 27.30 13.68 46.60
C PHE A 144 27.52 15.18 46.36
#